data_AF-A0A6I1MJC9-F1
#
_entry.id   AF-A0A6I1MJC9-F1
#
_cell.length_a   1.000
_cell.length_b   1.000
_cell.length_c   1.000
_cell.angle_alpha   90.00
_cell.angle_beta   90.00
_cell.angle_gamma   90.00
#
_symmetry.space_group_name_H-M   'P 1'
#
loop_
_entity.id
_entity.type
_entity.pdbx_description
1 polymer ?
#
loop_
_entity_poly.entity_id
_entity_poly.type
_entity_poly.pdbx_seq_one_letter_code
_entity_poly.pdbx_strand_id
1 'polypeptide(L)'
;MKYIDFLNNSLVSIKMKIFYYVPGKQGIQSTESPIIKTGIYKTVSMPDNTYSILIRMFFEDSKGLWKEFGNTSLASAINKCYEIFGSESKINFHEIDCSKLRGFNYAYFVNKSENLLKGVLSYTLKRESYKEETKEIKKYKEVFLNIPADATNIIFTLFVLEKKTFSKDVWHQIINERIAGRIPKVCYEITGKWPNIIAKKIQCPPENSVETLLGFNGSTNENNLNPENTKIIKKTCSCCRKCCCNRCCYYNNKC
;
A
#
# COMPACT_ATOMS: atom_id res chain seq x y z
N MET A 1 -14.99 -15.28 12.61
CA MET A 1 -13.60 -15.23 13.11
C MET A 1 -13.26 -13.80 13.44
N LYS A 2 -12.64 -13.55 14.60
CA LYS A 2 -12.09 -12.25 14.97
C LYS A 2 -10.61 -12.22 14.63
N TYR A 3 -10.05 -11.03 14.55
CA TYR A 3 -8.64 -10.87 14.20
C TYR A 3 -8.02 -9.69 14.93
N ILE A 4 -6.70 -9.75 15.09
CA ILE A 4 -5.91 -8.63 15.55
C ILE A 4 -4.89 -8.32 14.48
N ASP A 5 -4.87 -7.06 14.05
CA ASP A 5 -3.89 -6.56 13.10
C ASP A 5 -2.75 -5.87 13.84
N PHE A 6 -1.53 -6.14 13.42
CA PHE A 6 -0.32 -5.52 13.95
C PHE A 6 0.42 -4.84 12.83
N LEU A 7 0.70 -3.55 12.96
CA LEU A 7 1.56 -2.79 12.07
C LEU A 7 2.94 -2.60 12.73
N ASN A 8 3.99 -3.09 12.08
CA ASN A 8 5.35 -2.88 12.56
C ASN A 8 5.98 -1.64 11.92
N ASN A 9 5.99 -0.52 12.63
CA ASN A 9 6.71 0.70 12.25
C ASN A 9 7.99 0.91 13.07
N SER A 10 8.44 -0.12 13.77
CA SER A 10 9.71 -0.07 14.50
C SER A 10 10.88 -0.35 13.55
N LEU A 11 12.09 -0.01 13.98
CA LEU A 11 13.33 -0.28 13.26
C LEU A 11 13.81 -1.74 13.40
N VAL A 12 13.01 -2.61 14.02
CA VAL A 12 13.36 -4.00 14.31
C VAL A 12 12.30 -4.96 13.78
N SER A 13 12.68 -6.21 13.55
CA SER A 13 11.72 -7.28 13.29
C SER A 13 10.95 -7.58 14.57
N ILE A 14 9.65 -7.88 14.43
CA ILE A 14 8.80 -8.27 15.57
C ILE A 14 8.14 -9.63 15.33
N LYS A 15 7.72 -10.29 16.41
CA LYS A 15 6.81 -11.44 16.36
C LYS A 15 5.92 -11.46 17.59
N MET A 16 4.71 -11.97 17.45
CA MET A 16 3.70 -11.99 18.50
C MET A 16 3.36 -13.43 18.86
N LYS A 17 3.15 -13.69 20.16
CA LYS A 17 2.55 -14.94 20.63
C LYS A 17 1.23 -14.61 21.29
N ILE A 18 0.15 -15.18 20.76
CA ILE A 18 -1.20 -15.00 21.27
C ILE A 18 -1.58 -16.29 21.99
N PHE A 19 -1.88 -16.19 23.28
CA PHE A 19 -2.39 -17.26 24.12
C PHE A 19 -3.85 -16.98 24.42
N TYR A 20 -4.71 -17.99 24.33
CA TYR A 20 -6.14 -17.78 24.49
C TYR A 20 -6.90 -19.03 24.90
N TYR A 21 -8.11 -18.87 25.45
CA TYR A 21 -8.97 -19.97 25.84
C TYR A 21 -10.20 -20.08 24.93
N VAL A 22 -10.57 -21.31 24.58
CA VAL A 22 -11.74 -21.60 23.76
C VAL A 22 -12.64 -22.55 24.55
N PRO A 23 -13.94 -22.25 24.73
CA PRO A 23 -14.87 -23.13 25.43
C PRO A 23 -14.89 -24.53 24.81
N GLY A 24 -14.86 -25.56 25.65
CA GLY A 24 -14.86 -26.96 25.20
C GLY A 24 -13.51 -27.47 24.67
N LYS A 25 -12.47 -26.63 24.59
CA LYS A 25 -11.09 -27.08 24.36
C LYS A 25 -10.34 -27.18 25.68
N GLN A 26 -9.59 -28.26 25.86
CA GLN A 26 -8.72 -28.40 27.04
C GLN A 26 -7.47 -27.52 26.89
N GLY A 27 -7.20 -26.74 27.93
CA GLY A 27 -5.96 -25.97 28.08
C GLY A 27 -5.87 -24.68 27.25
N ILE A 28 -4.76 -23.97 27.46
CA ILE A 28 -4.41 -22.74 26.74
C ILE A 28 -4.09 -23.08 25.28
N GLN A 29 -4.78 -22.43 24.36
CA GLN A 29 -4.44 -22.44 22.95
C GLN A 29 -3.39 -21.36 22.67
N SER A 30 -2.53 -21.57 21.67
CA SER A 30 -1.57 -20.54 21.26
C SER A 30 -1.43 -20.43 19.74
N THR A 31 -1.14 -19.23 19.27
CA THR A 31 -0.83 -18.93 17.88
C THR A 31 0.32 -17.93 17.85
N GLU A 32 1.34 -18.21 17.04
CA GLU A 32 2.47 -17.31 16.83
C GLU A 32 2.32 -16.63 15.47
N SER A 33 2.54 -15.32 15.42
CA SER A 33 2.58 -14.61 14.15
C SER A 33 3.83 -15.03 13.36
N PRO A 34 3.80 -14.99 12.02
CA PRO A 34 5.05 -14.93 11.27
C PRO A 34 5.85 -13.68 11.69
N ILE A 35 7.16 -13.69 11.41
CA ILE A 35 8.02 -12.52 11.63
C ILE A 35 7.47 -11.34 10.82
N ILE A 36 7.20 -10.24 11.50
CA ILE A 36 6.71 -9.00 10.92
C ILE A 36 7.90 -8.05 10.80
N LYS A 37 8.40 -7.86 9.59
CA LYS A 37 9.50 -6.91 9.34
C LYS A 37 9.00 -5.47 9.40
N THR A 38 9.92 -4.52 9.53
CA THR A 38 9.63 -3.08 9.47
C THR A 38 8.81 -2.73 8.23
N GLY A 39 7.76 -1.94 8.42
CA GLY A 39 6.82 -1.49 7.41
C GLY A 39 5.76 -2.50 6.99
N ILE A 40 5.73 -3.68 7.60
CA ILE A 40 4.74 -4.72 7.29
C ILE A 40 3.67 -4.71 8.38
N TYR A 41 2.41 -4.92 7.98
CA TYR A 41 1.37 -5.31 8.90
C TYR A 41 1.01 -6.79 8.75
N LYS A 42 0.52 -7.41 9.82
CA LYS A 42 0.04 -8.79 9.83
C LYS A 42 -1.23 -8.94 10.63
N THR A 43 -2.13 -9.74 10.08
CA THR A 43 -3.36 -10.18 10.71
C THR A 43 -3.13 -11.52 11.41
N VAL A 44 -3.54 -11.61 12.67
CA VAL A 44 -3.62 -12.87 13.40
C VAL A 44 -5.08 -13.13 13.72
N SER A 45 -5.62 -14.23 13.20
CA SER A 45 -7.00 -14.59 13.41
C SER A 45 -7.19 -15.49 14.63
N MET A 46 -8.39 -15.43 15.21
CA MET A 46 -8.78 -16.24 16.36
C MET A 46 -10.27 -16.65 16.29
N PRO A 47 -10.64 -17.77 16.94
CA PRO A 47 -12.03 -18.19 17.03
C PRO A 47 -12.91 -17.14 17.72
N ASP A 48 -14.16 -16.97 17.27
CA ASP A 48 -15.07 -15.95 17.80
C ASP A 48 -15.47 -16.19 19.26
N ASN A 49 -15.52 -17.45 19.68
CA ASN A 49 -15.87 -17.85 21.04
C ASN A 49 -14.69 -17.79 22.01
N THR A 50 -13.58 -17.19 21.62
CA THR A 50 -12.38 -17.09 22.45
C THR A 50 -12.60 -16.11 23.60
N TYR A 51 -12.19 -16.52 24.82
CA TYR A 51 -12.20 -15.68 26.01
C TYR A 51 -10.79 -15.66 26.65
N SER A 52 -10.48 -14.59 27.37
CA SER A 52 -9.18 -14.38 28.02
C SER A 52 -7.98 -14.58 27.08
N ILE A 53 -7.62 -13.53 26.36
CA ILE A 53 -6.52 -13.51 25.40
C ILE A 53 -5.34 -12.76 26.00
N LEU A 54 -4.14 -13.34 25.92
CA LEU A 54 -2.87 -12.69 26.26
C LEU A 54 -2.01 -12.60 25.01
N ILE A 55 -1.57 -11.40 24.67
CA ILE A 55 -0.69 -11.12 23.54
C ILE A 55 0.67 -10.74 24.10
N ARG A 56 1.70 -11.52 23.79
CA ARG A 56 3.09 -11.21 24.14
C ARG A 56 3.85 -10.83 22.88
N MET A 57 4.66 -9.79 22.99
CA MET A 57 5.27 -9.13 21.85
C MET A 57 6.78 -9.15 21.98
N PHE A 58 7.45 -9.61 20.93
CA PHE A 58 8.88 -9.80 20.89
C PHE A 58 9.48 -9.01 19.74
N PHE A 59 10.70 -8.51 19.93
CA PHE A 59 11.53 -7.98 18.86
C PHE A 59 12.84 -8.77 18.74
N GLU A 60 13.43 -8.75 17.56
CA GLU A 60 14.76 -9.30 17.29
C GLU A 60 15.81 -8.24 17.57
N ASP A 61 16.70 -8.51 18.52
CA ASP A 61 17.79 -7.60 18.88
C ASP A 61 18.95 -7.67 17.88
N SER A 62 19.92 -6.76 18.01
CA SER A 62 21.10 -6.69 17.15
C SER A 62 21.96 -7.96 17.12
N LYS A 63 21.76 -8.89 18.07
CA LYS A 63 22.44 -10.20 18.14
C LYS A 63 21.59 -11.34 17.58
N GLY A 64 20.41 -11.04 17.03
CA GLY A 64 19.45 -12.02 16.51
C GLY A 64 18.63 -12.73 17.59
N LEU A 65 18.62 -12.22 18.82
CA LEU A 65 17.87 -12.82 19.94
C LEU A 65 16.50 -12.17 20.06
N TRP A 66 15.49 -12.98 20.29
CA TRP A 66 14.11 -12.51 20.52
C TRP A 66 13.91 -12.07 21.97
N LYS A 67 13.61 -10.79 22.17
CA LYS A 67 13.34 -10.20 23.49
C LYS A 67 11.91 -9.73 23.58
N GLU A 68 11.23 -10.06 24.68
CA GLU A 68 9.91 -9.52 24.97
C GLU A 68 10.04 -8.03 25.32
N PHE A 69 9.14 -7.21 24.77
CA PHE A 69 9.09 -5.79 25.07
C PHE A 69 7.73 -5.31 25.57
N GLY A 70 6.70 -6.13 25.44
CA GLY A 70 5.37 -5.74 25.85
C GLY A 70 4.40 -6.91 25.83
N ASN A 71 3.32 -6.72 26.58
CA ASN A 71 2.16 -7.58 26.52
C ASN A 71 0.88 -6.77 26.67
N THR A 72 -0.22 -7.35 26.24
CA THR A 72 -1.57 -6.82 26.48
C THR A 72 -2.54 -7.98 26.60
N SER A 73 -3.70 -7.72 27.20
CA SER A 73 -4.73 -8.74 27.38
C SER A 73 -6.10 -8.24 26.94
N LEU A 74 -6.92 -9.15 26.44
CA LEU A 74 -8.29 -8.89 26.03
C LEU A 74 -9.21 -9.87 26.73
N ALA A 75 -10.34 -9.38 27.24
CA ALA A 75 -11.32 -10.22 27.92
C ALA A 75 -12.04 -11.19 26.95
N SER A 76 -12.15 -10.82 25.68
CA SER A 76 -12.89 -11.58 24.66
C SER A 76 -12.32 -11.35 23.25
N ALA A 77 -12.67 -12.22 22.31
CA ALA A 77 -12.35 -12.07 20.91
C ALA A 77 -12.99 -10.81 20.32
N ILE A 78 -12.18 -9.82 19.98
CA ILE A 78 -12.61 -8.58 19.34
C ILE A 78 -11.61 -8.16 18.27
N ASN A 79 -12.09 -7.39 17.29
CA ASN A 79 -11.20 -6.83 16.28
C ASN A 79 -10.43 -5.67 16.89
N LYS A 80 -9.10 -5.76 16.87
CA LYS A 80 -8.20 -4.72 17.41
C LYS A 80 -7.02 -4.53 16.47
N CYS A 81 -6.48 -3.32 16.49
CA CYS A 81 -5.33 -2.98 15.67
C CYS A 81 -4.27 -2.33 16.56
N TYR A 82 -3.03 -2.79 16.44
CA TYR A 82 -1.90 -2.28 17.20
C TYR A 82 -0.82 -1.78 16.26
N GLU A 83 -0.16 -0.73 16.70
CA GLU A 83 1.04 -0.22 16.06
C GLU A 83 2.23 -0.40 16.99
N ILE A 84 3.32 -0.94 16.46
CA ILE A 84 4.58 -1.08 17.16
C ILE A 84 5.59 -0.14 16.52
N PHE A 85 6.31 0.64 17.33
CA PHE A 85 7.19 1.72 16.86
C PHE A 85 8.41 1.88 17.77
N GLY A 86 9.42 2.61 17.29
CA GLY A 86 10.66 2.85 18.02
C GLY A 86 11.84 2.01 17.54
N SER A 87 12.91 1.97 18.35
CA SER A 87 14.15 1.24 18.10
C SER A 87 14.35 0.12 19.11
N GLU A 88 15.36 -0.73 18.90
CA GLU A 88 15.77 -1.78 19.86
C GLU A 88 15.88 -1.28 21.30
N SER A 89 16.42 -0.06 21.50
CA SER A 89 16.59 0.55 22.82
C SER A 89 15.31 1.11 23.46
N LYS A 90 14.28 1.39 22.65
CA LYS A 90 13.04 2.06 23.12
C LYS A 90 11.85 1.70 22.23
N ILE A 91 11.58 0.41 22.12
CA ILE A 91 10.42 -0.09 21.39
C ILE A 91 9.16 0.07 22.25
N ASN A 92 8.05 0.45 21.62
CA ASN A 92 6.75 0.60 22.25
C ASN A 92 5.65 0.14 21.31
N PHE A 93 4.45 0.00 21.86
CA PHE A 93 3.25 -0.27 21.07
C PHE A 93 2.06 0.52 21.64
N HIS A 94 1.06 0.76 20.80
CA HIS A 94 -0.22 1.29 21.22
C HIS A 94 -1.36 0.80 20.32
N GLU A 95 -2.58 0.88 20.81
CA GLU A 95 -3.77 0.61 20.01
C GLU A 95 -4.01 1.75 19.01
N ILE A 96 -4.36 1.39 17.77
CA ILE A 96 -4.73 2.32 16.70
C ILE A 96 -6.11 1.96 16.15
N ASP A 97 -6.76 2.94 15.51
CA ASP A 97 -7.96 2.68 14.73
C ASP A 97 -7.64 1.77 13.54
N CYS A 98 -8.37 0.67 13.41
CA CYS A 98 -8.24 -0.29 12.31
C CYS A 98 -8.52 0.31 10.94
N SER A 99 -9.27 1.41 10.84
CA SER A 99 -9.44 2.16 9.59
C SER A 99 -8.10 2.65 9.03
N LYS A 100 -7.14 2.98 9.90
CA LYS A 100 -5.79 3.45 9.51
C LYS A 100 -4.93 2.35 8.86
N LEU A 101 -5.31 1.08 8.99
CA LEU A 101 -4.65 -0.04 8.32
C LEU A 101 -5.26 -0.37 6.95
N ARG A 102 -6.50 0.07 6.73
CA ARG A 102 -7.31 -0.28 5.55
C ARG A 102 -7.37 0.81 4.48
N GLY A 103 -6.72 1.96 4.71
CA GLY A 103 -6.68 3.05 3.74
C GLY A 103 -5.86 2.68 2.50
N PHE A 104 -6.30 3.14 1.32
CA PHE A 104 -5.52 3.05 0.08
C PHE A 104 -4.18 3.74 0.29
N ASN A 105 -3.08 2.98 0.17
CA ASN A 105 -1.78 3.61 0.14
C ASN A 105 -1.57 4.20 -1.26
N TYR A 106 -1.23 5.48 -1.41
CA TYR A 106 -1.00 6.03 -2.76
C TYR A 106 0.02 7.17 -2.83
N ALA A 107 0.59 7.35 -4.01
CA ALA A 107 1.25 8.59 -4.39
C ALA A 107 0.31 9.42 -5.27
N TYR A 108 0.10 10.69 -4.92
CA TYR A 108 -0.71 11.63 -5.68
C TYR A 108 0.11 12.84 -6.10
N PHE A 109 -0.18 13.35 -7.29
CA PHE A 109 0.45 14.56 -7.76
C PHE A 109 -0.44 15.35 -8.70
N VAL A 110 -0.28 16.66 -8.63
CA VAL A 110 -0.84 17.62 -9.57
C VAL A 110 0.29 18.35 -10.29
N ASN A 111 0.30 18.24 -11.62
CA ASN A 111 1.27 18.97 -12.43
C ASN A 111 0.73 20.38 -12.70
N LYS A 112 1.28 21.42 -12.06
CA LYS A 112 1.03 22.83 -12.39
C LYS A 112 2.20 23.48 -13.16
N SER A 113 3.27 22.71 -13.43
CA SER A 113 4.44 23.18 -14.16
C SER A 113 4.17 23.31 -15.67
N GLU A 114 5.02 24.02 -16.39
CA GLU A 114 4.94 24.11 -17.85
C GLU A 114 5.40 22.83 -18.57
N ASN A 115 6.11 21.95 -17.86
CA ASN A 115 6.73 20.76 -18.43
C ASN A 115 5.83 19.51 -18.31
N LEU A 116 6.11 18.50 -19.14
CA LEU A 116 5.54 17.17 -18.95
C LEU A 116 6.24 16.47 -17.79
N LEU A 117 5.48 15.74 -16.98
CA LEU A 117 6.04 14.91 -15.92
C LEU A 117 5.85 13.42 -16.22
N LYS A 118 6.62 12.58 -15.54
CA LYS A 118 6.46 11.13 -15.52
C LYS A 118 6.77 10.61 -14.11
N GLY A 119 5.86 9.85 -13.53
CA GLY A 119 6.04 9.19 -12.24
C GLY A 119 6.45 7.73 -12.41
N VAL A 120 7.27 7.24 -11.50
CA VAL A 120 7.68 5.84 -11.39
C VAL A 120 7.55 5.41 -9.94
N LEU A 121 6.84 4.31 -9.70
CA LEU A 121 6.71 3.67 -8.40
C LEU A 121 7.37 2.30 -8.50
N SER A 122 8.36 2.03 -7.64
CA SER A 122 9.01 0.72 -7.52
C SER A 122 8.79 0.17 -6.13
N TYR A 123 8.51 -1.12 -6.00
CA TYR A 123 8.27 -1.76 -4.71
C TYR A 123 8.53 -3.26 -4.76
N THR A 124 8.57 -3.92 -3.60
CA THR A 124 8.74 -5.37 -3.48
C THR A 124 7.50 -5.99 -2.85
N LEU A 125 6.92 -6.99 -3.52
CA LEU A 125 5.87 -7.86 -2.99
C LEU A 125 6.37 -9.30 -2.98
N LYS A 126 6.19 -10.01 -1.86
CA LYS A 126 6.54 -11.45 -1.75
C LYS A 126 7.96 -11.80 -2.26
N ARG A 127 8.93 -10.90 -2.08
CA ARG A 127 10.34 -10.97 -2.55
C ARG A 127 10.57 -10.73 -4.05
N GLU A 128 9.55 -10.36 -4.80
CA GLU A 128 9.65 -9.93 -6.19
C GLU A 128 9.56 -8.41 -6.30
N SER A 129 10.33 -7.84 -7.22
CA SER A 129 10.35 -6.40 -7.47
C SER A 129 9.39 -6.02 -8.59
N TYR A 130 8.58 -5.01 -8.34
CA TYR A 130 7.57 -4.47 -9.25
C TYR A 130 7.91 -3.01 -9.56
N LYS A 131 7.52 -2.58 -10.77
CA LYS A 131 7.71 -1.21 -11.25
C LYS A 131 6.48 -0.79 -12.04
N GLU A 132 5.88 0.32 -11.63
CA GLU A 132 4.76 0.97 -12.29
C GLU A 132 5.19 2.34 -12.79
N GLU A 133 4.79 2.69 -14.01
CA GLU A 133 5.11 3.97 -14.62
C GLU A 133 3.83 4.67 -15.09
N THR A 134 3.77 5.98 -14.87
CA THR A 134 2.66 6.79 -15.38
C THR A 134 2.85 7.03 -16.87
N LYS A 135 1.75 7.34 -17.56
CA LYS A 135 1.82 8.08 -18.82
C LYS A 135 2.36 9.50 -18.58
N GLU A 136 2.68 10.21 -19.66
CA GLU A 136 3.06 11.63 -19.58
C GLU A 136 1.94 12.45 -18.92
N ILE A 137 2.31 13.20 -17.88
CA ILE A 137 1.39 13.99 -17.07
C ILE A 137 1.46 15.42 -17.58
N LYS A 138 0.40 15.86 -18.26
CA LYS A 138 0.29 17.22 -18.80
C LYS A 138 0.01 18.24 -17.70
N LYS A 139 0.22 19.52 -18.01
CA LYS A 139 -0.17 20.63 -17.13
C LYS A 139 -1.65 20.53 -16.73
N TYR A 140 -1.91 20.83 -15.46
CA TYR A 140 -3.18 20.70 -14.73
C TYR A 140 -3.78 19.30 -14.71
N LYS A 141 -2.97 18.26 -14.93
CA LYS A 141 -3.40 16.87 -14.74
C LYS A 141 -2.94 16.33 -13.40
N GLU A 142 -3.82 15.52 -12.85
CA GLU A 142 -3.67 14.80 -11.60
C GLU A 142 -3.51 13.33 -11.90
N VAL A 143 -2.75 12.62 -11.06
CA VAL A 143 -2.60 11.18 -11.15
C VAL A 143 -2.40 10.58 -9.77
N PHE A 144 -2.85 9.35 -9.66
CA PHE A 144 -2.71 8.49 -8.50
C PHE A 144 -1.91 7.25 -8.89
N LEU A 145 -0.97 6.86 -8.04
CA LEU A 145 -0.31 5.56 -8.11
C LEU A 145 -0.66 4.81 -6.83
N ASN A 146 -1.38 3.70 -6.99
CA ASN A 146 -1.74 2.86 -5.86
C ASN A 146 -0.50 2.10 -5.38
N ILE A 147 -0.31 2.08 -4.07
CA ILE A 147 0.76 1.34 -3.41
C ILE A 147 0.08 0.15 -2.73
N PRO A 148 0.41 -1.09 -3.10
CA PRO A 148 -0.16 -2.25 -2.42
C PRO A 148 0.10 -2.23 -0.91
N ALA A 149 -0.86 -2.68 -0.11
CA ALA A 149 -0.80 -2.58 1.35
C ALA A 149 0.35 -3.40 1.96
N ASP A 150 0.79 -4.46 1.29
CA ASP A 150 1.89 -5.34 1.67
C ASP A 150 3.22 -5.03 0.94
N ALA A 151 3.27 -3.92 0.20
CA ALA A 151 4.47 -3.47 -0.49
C ALA A 151 5.59 -3.07 0.48
N THR A 152 6.82 -3.49 0.16
CA THR A 152 8.05 -3.13 0.89
C THR A 152 9.05 -2.48 -0.05
N ASN A 153 10.14 -1.90 0.47
CA ASN A 153 11.19 -1.23 -0.33
C ASN A 153 10.65 -0.22 -1.35
N ILE A 154 9.62 0.53 -0.97
CA ILE A 154 8.92 1.43 -1.88
C ILE A 154 9.81 2.63 -2.21
N ILE A 155 10.00 2.88 -3.50
CA ILE A 155 10.72 4.02 -4.05
C ILE A 155 9.80 4.72 -5.03
N PHE A 156 9.56 6.00 -4.78
CA PHE A 156 8.83 6.87 -5.70
C PHE A 156 9.81 7.84 -6.35
N THR A 157 9.77 7.90 -7.67
CA THR A 157 10.61 8.80 -8.47
C THR A 157 9.74 9.61 -9.42
N LEU A 158 9.91 10.93 -9.42
CA LEU A 158 9.22 11.83 -10.34
C LEU A 158 10.23 12.49 -11.26
N PHE A 159 9.92 12.51 -12.55
CA PHE A 159 10.74 13.09 -13.59
C PHE A 159 10.02 14.25 -14.28
N VAL A 160 10.80 15.22 -14.74
CA VAL A 160 10.37 16.31 -15.61
C VAL A 160 11.05 16.21 -16.97
N LEU A 161 10.30 16.45 -18.03
CA LEU A 161 10.83 16.48 -19.40
C LEU A 161 11.46 17.84 -19.66
N GLU A 162 12.76 17.87 -19.95
CA GLU A 162 13.45 19.07 -20.45
C GLU A 162 13.07 19.32 -21.91
N LYS A 163 13.29 18.31 -22.76
CA LYS A 163 13.14 18.45 -24.21
C LYS A 163 12.70 17.12 -24.83
N LYS A 164 11.70 17.21 -25.69
CA LYS A 164 11.31 16.14 -26.61
C LYS A 164 12.07 16.34 -27.91
N THR A 165 12.91 15.37 -28.30
CA THR A 165 13.62 15.42 -29.59
C THR A 165 13.24 14.21 -30.43
N PHE A 166 13.56 14.27 -31.73
CA PHE A 166 13.26 13.18 -32.66
C PHE A 166 14.01 11.88 -32.33
N SER A 167 15.16 11.97 -31.64
CA SER A 167 16.01 10.83 -31.32
C SER A 167 15.86 10.35 -29.88
N LYS A 168 15.63 11.25 -28.91
CA LYS A 168 15.49 10.87 -27.50
C LYS A 168 14.84 11.95 -26.64
N ASP A 169 14.04 11.52 -25.68
CA ASP A 169 13.50 12.39 -24.64
C ASP A 169 14.50 12.52 -23.48
N VAL A 170 14.73 13.76 -23.04
CA VAL A 170 15.64 14.05 -21.92
C VAL A 170 14.81 14.31 -20.66
N TRP A 171 14.86 13.37 -19.72
CA TRP A 171 14.13 13.39 -18.46
C TRP A 171 15.07 13.65 -17.29
N HIS A 172 14.67 14.53 -16.39
CA HIS A 172 15.41 14.86 -15.17
C HIS A 172 14.62 14.47 -13.94
N GLN A 173 15.29 13.84 -12.99
CA GLN A 173 14.68 13.47 -11.72
C GLN A 173 14.50 14.71 -10.84
N ILE A 174 13.29 14.93 -10.35
CA ILE A 174 12.95 16.04 -9.44
C ILE A 174 12.54 15.55 -8.03
N ILE A 175 12.12 14.29 -7.91
CA ILE A 175 11.85 13.64 -6.63
C ILE A 175 12.42 12.22 -6.70
N ASN A 176 13.07 11.77 -5.63
CA ASN A 176 13.39 10.38 -5.39
C ASN A 176 13.24 10.08 -3.90
N GLU A 177 12.05 9.64 -3.52
CA GLU A 177 11.68 9.43 -2.13
C GLU A 177 11.58 7.94 -1.85
N ARG A 178 12.38 7.48 -0.88
CA ARG A 178 12.26 6.13 -0.33
C ARG A 178 11.24 6.18 0.79
N ILE A 179 10.15 5.44 0.62
CA ILE A 179 9.06 5.42 1.59
C ILE A 179 9.35 4.29 2.58
N ALA A 180 9.92 4.66 3.74
CA ALA A 180 10.27 3.73 4.79
C ALA A 180 9.11 3.56 5.76
N GLY A 181 8.67 2.30 5.95
CA GLY A 181 8.01 1.83 7.18
C GLY A 181 6.65 2.42 7.54
N ARG A 182 6.25 3.54 6.95
CA ARG A 182 5.01 4.24 7.19
C ARG A 182 4.87 5.34 6.15
N ILE A 183 3.78 5.32 5.39
CA ILE A 183 2.81 6.41 5.32
C ILE A 183 1.77 6.01 4.28
N PRO A 184 0.48 6.22 4.58
CA PRO A 184 -0.57 5.85 3.67
C PRO A 184 -0.60 6.72 2.41
N LYS A 185 -0.04 7.94 2.39
CA LYS A 185 -0.18 8.83 1.21
C LYS A 185 0.97 9.81 1.07
N VAL A 186 1.57 9.91 -0.12
CA VAL A 186 2.53 10.98 -0.46
C VAL A 186 1.96 11.87 -1.55
N CYS A 187 1.91 13.18 -1.32
CA CYS A 187 1.20 14.10 -2.19
C CYS A 187 2.01 15.34 -2.52
N TYR A 188 2.13 15.62 -3.82
CA TYR A 188 2.96 16.70 -4.33
C TYR A 188 2.20 17.62 -5.30
N GLU A 189 2.49 18.90 -5.20
CA GLU A 189 2.18 19.89 -6.23
C GLU A 189 3.48 20.31 -6.91
N ILE A 190 3.52 20.20 -8.24
CA ILE A 190 4.71 20.50 -9.03
C ILE A 190 4.47 21.80 -9.80
N THR A 191 5.30 22.82 -9.58
CA THR A 191 5.19 24.14 -10.21
C THR A 191 6.51 24.57 -10.85
N GLY A 192 6.48 25.69 -11.57
CA GLY A 192 7.65 26.25 -12.25
C GLY A 192 7.85 25.71 -13.67
N LYS A 193 9.09 25.85 -14.15
CA LYS A 193 9.53 25.45 -15.48
C LYS A 193 10.97 24.97 -15.40
N TRP A 194 11.32 23.90 -16.10
CA TRP A 194 12.70 23.44 -16.19
C TRP A 194 13.65 24.57 -16.61
N PRO A 195 14.80 24.77 -15.93
CA PRO A 195 15.37 23.93 -14.85
C PRO A 195 14.87 24.26 -13.43
N ASN A 196 14.08 25.31 -13.25
CA ASN A 196 13.59 25.79 -11.96
C ASN A 196 12.24 25.16 -11.58
N ILE A 197 12.20 23.84 -11.46
CA ILE A 197 11.01 23.11 -11.01
C ILE A 197 10.95 23.10 -9.47
N ILE A 198 9.76 23.31 -8.93
CA ILE A 198 9.50 23.26 -7.48
C ILE A 198 8.54 22.10 -7.21
N ALA A 199 8.93 21.19 -6.32
CA ALA A 199 8.08 20.12 -5.81
C ALA A 199 7.67 20.42 -4.36
N LYS A 200 6.42 20.82 -4.15
CA LYS A 200 5.88 21.16 -2.83
C LYS A 200 5.04 20.01 -2.29
N LYS A 201 5.34 19.53 -1.08
CA LYS A 201 4.43 18.60 -0.36
C LYS A 201 3.12 19.32 -0.04
N ILE A 202 2.00 18.66 -0.34
CA ILE A 202 0.65 19.17 -0.07
C ILE A 202 -0.14 18.16 0.75
N GLN A 203 -1.26 18.60 1.33
CA GLN A 203 -2.21 17.69 1.96
C GLN A 203 -2.81 16.77 0.89
N CYS A 204 -2.89 15.48 1.22
CA CYS A 204 -3.48 14.50 0.33
C CYS A 204 -5.00 14.65 0.23
N PRO A 205 -5.58 14.45 -0.97
CA PRO A 205 -7.03 14.48 -1.13
C PRO A 205 -7.70 13.36 -0.31
N PRO A 206 -8.99 13.51 0.08
CA PRO A 206 -9.70 12.50 0.86
C PRO A 206 -9.93 11.20 0.05
N GLU A 207 -9.98 10.04 0.71
CA GLU A 207 -10.04 8.71 0.06
C GLU A 207 -11.20 8.54 -0.91
N ASN A 208 -12.36 9.11 -0.58
CA ASN A 208 -13.58 9.02 -1.36
C ASN A 208 -13.40 9.63 -2.77
N SER A 209 -12.50 10.62 -2.91
CA SER A 209 -12.15 11.21 -4.20
C SER A 209 -11.24 10.29 -5.03
N VAL A 210 -10.48 9.41 -4.37
CA VAL A 210 -9.54 8.46 -4.99
C VAL A 210 -10.29 7.22 -5.50
N GLU A 211 -11.25 6.70 -4.74
CA GLU A 211 -12.09 5.56 -5.16
C GLU A 211 -12.82 5.84 -6.48
N THR A 212 -13.35 7.06 -6.60
CA THR A 212 -14.06 7.53 -7.81
C THR A 212 -13.13 7.63 -9.02
N LEU A 213 -11.85 7.95 -8.81
CA LEU A 213 -10.84 8.10 -9.88
C LEU A 213 -10.14 6.79 -10.25
N LEU A 214 -10.01 5.86 -9.31
CA LEU A 214 -9.46 4.52 -9.53
C LEU A 214 -10.51 3.50 -9.99
N GLY A 215 -11.80 3.89 -10.04
CA GLY A 215 -12.88 3.08 -10.61
C GLY A 215 -13.36 1.93 -9.72
N PHE A 216 -13.11 2.00 -8.41
CA PHE A 216 -13.62 1.01 -7.46
C PHE A 216 -15.03 1.41 -7.02
N ASN A 217 -16.04 0.94 -7.75
CA ASN A 217 -17.38 0.85 -7.17
C ASN A 217 -17.34 -0.22 -6.08
N GLY A 218 -17.66 0.16 -4.84
CA GLY A 218 -17.72 -0.75 -3.71
C GLY A 218 -18.56 -1.99 -4.02
N SER A 219 -17.90 -3.12 -4.16
CA SER A 219 -18.53 -4.42 -3.95
C SER A 219 -17.64 -5.21 -2.99
N THR A 220 -18.06 -5.21 -1.73
CA THR A 220 -17.77 -6.29 -0.79
C THR A 220 -18.12 -7.61 -1.47
N ASN A 221 -17.10 -8.34 -1.93
CA ASN A 221 -17.17 -9.78 -2.13
C ASN A 221 -15.76 -10.33 -1.87
N GLU A 222 -15.58 -10.81 -0.65
CA GLU A 222 -14.58 -11.82 -0.32
C GLU A 222 -14.80 -13.01 -1.24
N ASN A 223 -14.02 -13.08 -2.32
CA ASN A 223 -13.66 -14.26 -3.13
C ASN A 223 -13.17 -13.76 -4.48
N ASN A 224 -11.87 -13.46 -4.59
CA ASN A 224 -11.09 -13.58 -5.83
C ASN A 224 -9.63 -13.19 -5.58
N LEU A 225 -8.91 -14.06 -4.87
CA LEU A 225 -7.48 -14.23 -5.10
C LEU A 225 -7.31 -15.51 -5.89
N ASN A 226 -7.30 -15.39 -7.22
CA ASN A 226 -6.69 -16.41 -8.07
C ASN A 226 -5.87 -15.71 -9.16
N PRO A 227 -4.53 -15.68 -9.05
CA PRO A 227 -3.67 -15.18 -10.11
C PRO A 227 -3.33 -16.33 -11.06
N GLU A 228 -4.34 -16.91 -11.71
CA GLU A 228 -4.11 -17.84 -12.81
C GLU A 228 -5.03 -17.50 -13.98
N ASN A 229 -4.43 -17.37 -15.17
CA ASN A 229 -5.04 -17.16 -16.48
C ASN A 229 -5.40 -15.73 -16.92
N THR A 230 -4.41 -14.88 -17.15
CA THR A 230 -4.46 -13.99 -18.34
C THR A 230 -4.00 -14.75 -19.58
N LYS A 231 -4.81 -15.71 -20.02
CA LYS A 231 -4.82 -16.10 -21.43
C LYS A 231 -5.43 -14.92 -22.20
N ILE A 232 -4.63 -14.31 -23.07
CA ILE A 232 -5.10 -13.27 -24.00
C ILE A 232 -6.19 -13.89 -24.88
N ILE A 233 -7.47 -13.69 -24.52
CA ILE A 233 -8.59 -13.98 -25.40
C ILE A 233 -8.65 -12.84 -26.40
N LYS A 234 -8.05 -13.05 -27.58
CA LYS A 234 -8.34 -12.23 -28.76
C LYS A 234 -9.80 -12.42 -29.12
N LYS A 235 -10.69 -11.55 -28.64
CA LYS A 235 -12.00 -11.38 -29.29
C LYS A 235 -11.78 -10.61 -30.58
N THR A 236 -11.79 -11.33 -31.70
CA THR A 236 -11.90 -10.76 -33.04
C THR A 236 -13.25 -10.07 -33.18
N CYS A 237 -13.23 -8.74 -33.24
CA CYS A 237 -14.38 -7.94 -33.68
C CYS A 237 -14.49 -8.08 -35.21
N SER A 238 -15.63 -8.59 -35.70
CA SER A 238 -15.87 -8.84 -37.13
C SER A 238 -16.13 -7.57 -37.95
N CYS A 239 -16.25 -6.39 -37.32
CA CYS A 239 -16.82 -5.21 -37.98
C CYS A 239 -15.86 -4.07 -38.31
N CYS A 240 -14.56 -4.10 -37.96
CA CYS A 240 -13.64 -3.01 -38.31
C CYS A 240 -12.18 -3.49 -38.43
N ARG A 241 -11.67 -3.64 -39.66
CA ARG A 241 -10.27 -4.05 -39.91
C ARG A 241 -9.21 -2.97 -39.62
N LYS A 242 -9.56 -1.74 -39.20
CA LYS A 242 -8.58 -0.68 -38.89
C LYS A 242 -9.14 0.31 -37.86
N CYS A 243 -8.95 0.04 -36.55
CA CYS A 243 -8.81 1.00 -35.43
C CYS A 243 -9.20 0.34 -34.10
N CYS A 244 -8.28 0.29 -33.13
CA CYS A 244 -8.55 -0.17 -31.76
C CYS A 244 -8.34 0.98 -30.76
N CYS A 245 -9.40 1.75 -30.48
CA CYS A 245 -9.47 2.65 -29.33
C CYS A 245 -10.90 2.65 -28.77
N ASN A 246 -11.03 2.46 -27.46
CA ASN A 246 -12.27 2.41 -26.65
C ASN A 246 -13.17 3.68 -26.68
N ARG A 247 -12.93 4.62 -27.61
CA ARG A 247 -13.69 5.89 -27.71
C ARG A 247 -14.81 5.89 -28.75
N CYS A 248 -14.90 4.90 -29.64
CA CYS A 248 -15.90 4.94 -30.72
C CYS A 248 -17.30 4.43 -30.30
N CYS A 249 -17.42 3.66 -29.21
CA CYS A 249 -18.68 2.99 -28.87
C CYS A 249 -19.62 3.80 -27.94
N TYR A 250 -19.28 5.04 -27.57
CA TYR A 250 -20.10 5.81 -26.63
C TYR A 250 -21.19 6.67 -27.29
N TYR A 251 -21.22 6.75 -28.64
CA TYR A 251 -22.03 7.77 -29.32
C TYR A 251 -23.06 7.28 -30.35
N ASN A 252 -23.23 5.98 -30.60
CA ASN A 252 -24.29 5.53 -31.52
C ASN A 252 -25.05 4.33 -30.97
N ASN A 253 -26.33 4.57 -30.62
CA ASN A 253 -27.37 3.55 -30.47
C ASN A 253 -27.69 2.92 -31.84
N LYS A 254 -26.76 2.10 -32.35
CA LYS A 254 -26.95 1.03 -33.34
C LYS A 254 -25.57 0.46 -33.68
N CYS A 255 -25.26 -0.67 -33.05
CA CYS A 255 -24.36 -1.73 -33.51
C CYS A 255 -24.77 -3.01 -32.77
#